data_AF-A0A959PP62-F1
#
_entry.id   AF-A0A959PP62-F1
#
_cell.length_a   1.000
_cell.length_b   1.000
_cell.length_c   1.000
_cell.angle_alpha   90.00
_cell.angle_beta   90.00
_cell.angle_gamma   90.00
#
_symmetry.space_group_name_H-M   'P 1'
#
loop_
_entity.id
_entity.type
_entity.pdbx_description
1 polymer ?
#
loop_
_entity_poly.entity_id
_entity_poly.type
_entity_poly.pdbx_seq_one_letter_code
_entity_poly.pdbx_strand_id
1 'polypeptide(L)'
;RWGPTKFFIDLYDEQIDERFYGSFKFVWKANDATVIPKWRPFVYVEGEQIRLDREKWAQPMFAVGDTAIVFYKNPVPESQKAKLSPNDLFHINPVKGYLMIDINDMYLPDGRMNDNVINRQYYFPITKKYEDPTRPQLSTAYSKRDAYVFRISEMYLIASEAEMMQGNMGQAVDLMNILRTTRSVEGHEDEMKIEASDLTIDFILDERARELATEFQRFFDLVRTGKLVERVKAHNPDAAPNIQEFHGLRFIPQSQIDAMVDGSSFQNPGY
;
A
#
# COMPACT_ATOMS: atom_id res chain seq x y z
N ARG A 1 -4.20 10.65 8.48
CA ARG A 1 -4.03 9.26 8.98
C ARG A 1 -2.96 8.59 8.13
N TRP A 2 -2.17 7.70 8.71
CA TRP A 2 -0.94 7.19 8.10
C TRP A 2 -1.18 5.83 7.44
N GLY A 3 -1.57 5.83 6.17
CA GLY A 3 -1.67 4.62 5.37
C GLY A 3 -1.95 4.91 3.90
N PRO A 4 -1.77 3.93 3.00
CA PRO A 4 -2.03 4.12 1.59
C PRO A 4 -3.53 4.32 1.33
N THR A 5 -3.85 5.01 0.25
CA THR A 5 -5.24 5.10 -0.24
C THR A 5 -5.63 3.79 -0.92
N LYS A 6 -6.93 3.48 -0.96
CA LYS A 6 -7.43 2.31 -1.71
C LYS A 6 -7.01 2.38 -3.19
N PHE A 7 -7.07 3.58 -3.78
CA PHE A 7 -6.61 3.82 -5.15
C PHE A 7 -5.18 3.32 -5.40
N PHE A 8 -4.24 3.58 -4.49
CA PHE A 8 -2.86 3.12 -4.64
C PHE A 8 -2.76 1.59 -4.68
N ILE A 9 -3.61 0.88 -3.93
CA ILE A 9 -3.67 -0.58 -3.94
C ILE A 9 -4.23 -1.10 -5.26
N ASP A 10 -5.25 -0.42 -5.76
CA ASP A 10 -5.93 -0.76 -7.01
C ASP A 10 -5.06 -0.49 -8.25
N LEU A 11 -3.98 0.31 -8.15
CA LEU A 11 -3.05 0.56 -9.26
C LEU A 11 -2.34 -0.69 -9.76
N TYR A 12 -2.11 -1.66 -8.87
CA TYR A 12 -1.40 -2.89 -9.23
C TYR A 12 -2.38 -3.87 -9.86
N ASP A 13 -1.94 -4.60 -10.88
CA ASP A 13 -2.61 -5.81 -11.34
C ASP A 13 -1.69 -7.00 -11.08
N GLU A 14 -1.95 -7.71 -10.00
CA GLU A 14 -1.08 -8.80 -9.55
C GLU A 14 -1.05 -10.02 -10.48
N GLN A 15 -1.93 -10.08 -11.48
CA GLN A 15 -1.91 -11.16 -12.47
C GLN A 15 -0.79 -10.96 -13.49
N ILE A 16 -0.46 -9.70 -13.80
CA ILE A 16 0.53 -9.35 -14.84
C ILE A 16 1.71 -8.54 -14.31
N ASP A 17 1.63 -7.96 -13.10
CA ASP A 17 2.64 -7.08 -12.50
C ASP A 17 3.18 -7.67 -11.17
N GLU A 18 4.47 -8.01 -11.15
CA GLU A 18 5.10 -8.68 -10.02
C GLU A 18 5.29 -7.76 -8.79
N ARG A 19 5.21 -6.44 -8.98
CA ARG A 19 5.66 -5.46 -7.98
C ARG A 19 4.84 -5.48 -6.72
N PHE A 20 3.55 -5.84 -6.80
CA PHE A 20 2.69 -5.84 -5.63
C PHE A 20 3.18 -6.87 -4.59
N TYR A 21 3.33 -8.13 -4.99
CA TYR A 21 3.87 -9.18 -4.12
C TYR A 21 5.38 -9.09 -3.92
N GLY A 22 6.10 -8.44 -4.84
CA GLY A 22 7.53 -8.12 -4.68
C GLY A 22 7.81 -7.05 -3.62
N SER A 23 6.93 -6.05 -3.47
CA SER A 23 7.17 -4.88 -2.61
C SER A 23 6.52 -4.98 -1.23
N PHE A 24 5.46 -5.78 -1.11
CA PHE A 24 4.65 -5.85 0.11
C PHE A 24 4.60 -7.25 0.71
N LYS A 25 4.32 -7.32 2.02
CA LYS A 25 4.13 -8.54 2.78
C LYS A 25 2.64 -8.76 3.06
N PHE A 26 2.17 -9.96 2.74
CA PHE A 26 0.76 -10.36 2.84
C PHE A 26 0.55 -11.58 3.73
N VAL A 27 1.61 -12.35 3.97
CA VAL A 27 1.54 -13.59 4.72
C VAL A 27 2.55 -13.55 5.86
N TRP A 28 2.08 -13.85 7.06
CA TRP A 28 2.91 -14.07 8.24
C TRP A 28 2.82 -15.53 8.63
N LYS A 29 3.99 -16.13 8.87
CA LYS A 29 4.10 -17.50 9.36
C LYS A 29 4.16 -17.52 10.89
N ALA A 30 3.55 -18.52 11.50
CA ALA A 30 3.66 -18.75 12.93
C ALA A 30 5.13 -19.04 13.28
N ASN A 31 5.65 -18.37 14.30
CA ASN A 31 7.04 -18.51 14.74
C ASN A 31 7.16 -18.97 16.21
N ASP A 32 6.04 -19.05 16.94
CA ASP A 32 6.00 -19.46 18.34
C ASP A 32 4.75 -20.31 18.59
N ALA A 33 4.95 -21.57 18.97
CA ALA A 33 3.87 -22.53 19.22
C ALA A 33 3.03 -22.17 20.45
N THR A 34 3.57 -21.39 21.39
CA THR A 34 2.91 -21.10 22.67
C THR A 34 1.78 -20.09 22.54
N VAL A 35 1.81 -19.27 21.49
CA VAL A 35 0.83 -18.21 21.21
C VAL A 35 -0.15 -18.56 20.10
N ILE A 36 -0.05 -19.78 19.52
CA ILE A 36 -0.96 -20.23 18.48
C ILE A 36 -2.38 -20.38 19.08
N PRO A 37 -3.40 -19.75 18.47
CA PRO A 37 -4.78 -19.90 18.93
C PRO A 37 -5.25 -21.34 18.78
N LYS A 38 -6.13 -21.74 19.69
CA LYS A 38 -6.74 -23.08 19.71
C LYS A 38 -8.19 -23.01 19.21
N TRP A 39 -8.63 -24.05 18.52
CA TRP A 39 -10.02 -24.16 18.10
C TRP A 39 -10.97 -24.19 19.29
N ARG A 40 -12.06 -23.43 19.17
CA ARG A 40 -13.19 -23.43 20.09
C ARG A 40 -14.25 -24.44 19.63
N PRO A 41 -15.18 -24.84 20.51
CA PRO A 41 -16.27 -25.74 20.12
C PRO A 41 -17.18 -25.19 19.00
N PHE A 42 -17.20 -23.86 18.84
CA PHE A 42 -18.03 -23.16 17.87
C PHE A 42 -17.23 -22.05 17.19
N VAL A 43 -17.64 -21.75 15.96
CA VAL A 43 -17.27 -20.55 15.21
C VAL A 43 -18.53 -19.88 14.70
N TYR A 44 -18.42 -18.63 14.28
CA TYR A 44 -19.54 -17.87 13.71
C TYR A 44 -19.25 -17.58 12.24
N VAL A 45 -20.09 -18.07 11.34
CA VAL A 45 -20.01 -17.81 9.89
C VAL A 45 -21.31 -17.10 9.52
N GLU A 46 -21.20 -15.94 8.86
CA GLU A 46 -22.36 -15.11 8.52
C GLU A 46 -23.29 -14.80 9.71
N GLY A 47 -22.71 -14.75 10.92
CA GLY A 47 -23.44 -14.54 12.18
C GLY A 47 -24.06 -15.79 12.80
N GLU A 48 -24.10 -16.91 12.07
CA GLU A 48 -24.63 -18.18 12.56
C GLU A 48 -23.56 -18.98 13.32
N GLN A 49 -23.96 -19.56 14.45
CA GLN A 49 -23.07 -20.37 15.26
C GLN A 49 -22.96 -21.79 14.69
N ILE A 50 -21.79 -22.14 14.17
CA ILE A 50 -21.49 -23.47 13.64
C ILE A 50 -20.67 -24.26 14.66
N ARG A 51 -21.13 -25.47 14.99
CA ARG A 51 -20.41 -26.39 15.87
C ARG A 51 -19.34 -27.13 15.10
N LEU A 52 -18.11 -27.13 15.62
CA LEU A 52 -16.98 -27.84 15.04
C LEU A 52 -16.90 -29.29 15.55
N ASP A 53 -16.25 -30.15 14.76
CA ASP A 53 -15.93 -31.52 15.15
C ASP A 53 -15.15 -31.56 16.47
N ARG A 54 -15.55 -32.48 17.36
CA ARG A 54 -14.99 -32.57 18.72
C ARG A 54 -13.48 -32.82 18.73
N GLU A 55 -12.95 -33.47 17.70
CA GLU A 55 -11.52 -33.76 17.55
C GLU A 55 -10.67 -32.49 17.39
N LYS A 56 -11.24 -31.41 16.85
CA LYS A 56 -10.54 -30.13 16.70
C LYS A 56 -10.44 -29.38 18.01
N TRP A 57 -11.30 -29.64 19.00
CA TRP A 57 -11.45 -28.77 20.16
C TRP A 57 -10.15 -28.69 20.97
N ALA A 58 -9.77 -27.46 21.36
CA ALA A 58 -8.53 -27.16 22.08
C ALA A 58 -7.22 -27.56 21.36
N GLN A 59 -7.31 -28.07 20.12
CA GLN A 59 -6.14 -28.28 19.28
C GLN A 59 -5.64 -26.95 18.72
N PRO A 60 -4.32 -26.78 18.53
CA PRO A 60 -3.75 -25.64 17.82
C PRO A 60 -4.39 -25.50 16.42
N MET A 61 -4.64 -24.28 16.00
CA MET A 61 -5.24 -24.01 14.68
C MET A 61 -4.30 -24.35 13.52
N PHE A 62 -3.00 -24.19 13.74
CA PHE A 62 -1.91 -24.41 12.79
C PHE A 62 -0.61 -24.68 13.57
N ALA A 63 0.49 -25.01 12.88
CA ALA A 63 1.80 -25.26 13.48
C ALA A 63 2.79 -24.11 13.23
N VAL A 64 3.94 -24.12 13.93
CA VAL A 64 5.05 -23.22 13.61
C VAL A 64 5.52 -23.48 12.18
N GLY A 65 5.70 -22.42 11.39
CA GLY A 65 5.98 -22.48 9.95
C GLY A 65 4.73 -22.39 9.07
N ASP A 66 3.55 -22.67 9.60
CA ASP A 66 2.29 -22.50 8.87
C ASP A 66 1.86 -21.03 8.81
N THR A 67 0.95 -20.73 7.88
CA THR A 67 0.35 -19.40 7.76
C THR A 67 -0.46 -19.07 9.02
N ALA A 68 -0.18 -17.91 9.62
CA ALA A 68 -0.86 -17.40 10.80
C ALA A 68 -1.75 -16.19 10.49
N ILE A 69 -1.32 -15.33 9.56
CA ILE A 69 -2.06 -14.13 9.13
C ILE A 69 -1.96 -14.01 7.61
N VAL A 70 -3.08 -13.72 6.95
CA VAL A 70 -3.16 -13.41 5.52
C VAL A 70 -3.91 -12.10 5.34
N PHE A 71 -3.33 -11.22 4.55
CA PHE A 71 -3.99 -10.01 4.08
C PHE A 71 -4.40 -10.17 2.62
N TYR A 72 -5.65 -9.84 2.32
CA TYR A 72 -6.24 -9.96 1.00
C TYR A 72 -6.42 -8.58 0.39
N LYS A 73 -5.93 -8.41 -0.84
CA LYS A 73 -6.14 -7.21 -1.64
C LYS A 73 -7.62 -7.01 -2.00
N ASN A 74 -8.33 -8.11 -2.18
CA ASN A 74 -9.73 -8.13 -2.60
C ASN A 74 -10.63 -8.61 -1.45
N PRO A 75 -11.92 -8.23 -1.44
CA PRO A 75 -12.86 -8.72 -0.44
C PRO A 75 -12.94 -10.24 -0.47
N VAL A 76 -12.94 -10.87 0.70
CA VAL A 76 -13.18 -12.31 0.79
C VAL A 76 -14.66 -12.56 1.07
N PRO A 77 -15.32 -13.51 0.38
CA PRO A 77 -16.73 -13.83 0.64
C PRO A 77 -16.98 -14.18 2.11
N GLU A 78 -18.10 -13.72 2.68
CA GLU A 78 -18.46 -13.98 4.08
C GLU A 78 -18.54 -15.48 4.41
N SER A 79 -18.98 -16.30 3.47
CA SER A 79 -19.01 -17.77 3.58
C SER A 79 -17.62 -18.42 3.75
N GLN A 80 -16.54 -17.72 3.38
CA GLN A 80 -15.16 -18.18 3.56
C GLN A 80 -14.49 -17.62 4.83
N LYS A 81 -15.24 -16.83 5.61
CA LYS A 81 -14.78 -16.16 6.82
C LYS A 81 -15.51 -16.70 8.03
N ALA A 82 -14.83 -16.75 9.17
CA ALA A 82 -15.45 -17.11 10.44
C ALA A 82 -14.92 -16.22 11.58
N LYS A 83 -15.66 -16.09 12.66
CA LYS A 83 -15.18 -15.49 13.91
C LYS A 83 -15.16 -16.51 15.05
N LEU A 84 -14.28 -16.33 16.03
CA LEU A 84 -14.27 -17.15 17.25
C LEU A 84 -15.24 -16.62 18.32
N SER A 85 -15.65 -15.36 18.17
CA SER A 85 -16.64 -14.65 18.96
C SER A 85 -17.39 -13.67 18.05
N PRO A 86 -18.70 -13.41 18.26
CA PRO A 86 -19.44 -12.43 17.45
C PRO A 86 -18.81 -11.03 17.47
N ASN A 87 -18.12 -10.70 18.57
CA ASN A 87 -17.48 -9.41 18.79
C ASN A 87 -16.03 -9.33 18.31
N ASP A 88 -15.47 -10.40 17.71
CA ASP A 88 -14.13 -10.33 17.16
C ASP A 88 -14.07 -9.32 16.01
N LEU A 89 -13.01 -8.51 15.99
CA LEU A 89 -12.83 -7.50 14.96
C LEU A 89 -12.53 -8.13 13.60
N PHE A 90 -11.68 -9.16 13.60
CA PHE A 90 -11.18 -9.82 12.39
C PHE A 90 -11.73 -11.23 12.25
N HIS A 91 -11.66 -11.72 11.03
CA HIS A 91 -12.09 -13.05 10.67
C HIS A 91 -10.91 -14.04 10.71
N ILE A 92 -11.21 -15.32 10.79
CA ILE A 92 -10.30 -16.43 10.60
C ILE A 92 -10.77 -17.28 9.43
N ASN A 93 -9.85 -18.05 8.83
CA ASN A 93 -10.23 -19.07 7.88
C ASN A 93 -10.91 -20.24 8.65
N PRO A 94 -12.15 -20.65 8.30
CA PRO A 94 -12.89 -21.68 9.05
C PRO A 94 -12.25 -23.07 8.99
N VAL A 95 -11.34 -23.32 8.04
CA VAL A 95 -10.68 -24.60 7.85
C VAL A 95 -9.26 -24.60 8.41
N LYS A 96 -8.50 -23.53 8.13
CA LYS A 96 -7.07 -23.41 8.44
C LYS A 96 -6.76 -22.54 9.65
N GLY A 97 -7.75 -21.81 10.17
CA GLY A 97 -7.67 -21.04 11.42
C GLY A 97 -6.78 -19.79 11.40
N TYR A 98 -6.06 -19.50 10.32
CA TYR A 98 -5.26 -18.29 10.21
C TYR A 98 -6.15 -17.03 10.17
N LEU A 99 -5.63 -15.92 10.71
CA LEU A 99 -6.29 -14.62 10.70
C LEU A 99 -6.41 -14.09 9.27
N MET A 100 -7.59 -13.61 8.92
CA MET A 100 -7.92 -13.02 7.62
C MET A 100 -8.21 -11.55 7.81
N ILE A 101 -7.52 -10.73 7.03
CA ILE A 101 -7.75 -9.29 6.93
C ILE A 101 -7.94 -8.98 5.46
N ASP A 102 -9.09 -8.45 5.06
CA ASP A 102 -9.34 -8.09 3.67
C ASP A 102 -9.45 -6.57 3.48
N ILE A 103 -9.62 -6.14 2.23
CA ILE A 103 -9.68 -4.72 1.89
C ILE A 103 -10.86 -3.98 2.56
N ASN A 104 -11.95 -4.68 2.87
CA ASN A 104 -13.13 -4.10 3.53
C ASN A 104 -12.93 -3.96 5.04
N ASP A 105 -12.01 -4.72 5.64
CA ASP A 105 -11.56 -4.46 7.00
C ASP A 105 -10.78 -3.14 7.05
N MET A 106 -9.97 -2.86 6.01
CA MET A 106 -9.05 -1.72 5.96
C MET A 106 -9.70 -0.41 5.53
N TYR A 107 -10.69 -0.48 4.63
CA TYR A 107 -11.35 0.69 4.05
C TYR A 107 -12.87 0.60 4.22
N LEU A 108 -13.48 1.73 4.52
CA LEU A 108 -14.92 1.91 4.48
C LEU A 108 -15.42 1.87 3.03
N PRO A 109 -16.73 1.64 2.79
CA PRO A 109 -17.29 1.62 1.44
C PRO A 109 -17.05 2.90 0.62
N ASP A 110 -16.85 4.05 1.28
CA ASP A 110 -16.52 5.33 0.64
C ASP A 110 -15.02 5.52 0.35
N GLY A 111 -14.20 4.49 0.61
CA GLY A 111 -12.76 4.48 0.36
C GLY A 111 -11.93 5.13 1.47
N ARG A 112 -12.53 5.71 2.51
CA ARG A 112 -11.80 6.20 3.68
C ARG A 112 -11.21 5.06 4.48
N MET A 113 -10.10 5.32 5.13
CA MET A 113 -9.48 4.38 6.04
C MET A 113 -10.39 4.04 7.24
N ASN A 114 -10.49 2.76 7.60
CA ASN A 114 -11.24 2.29 8.77
C ASN A 114 -10.41 2.39 10.05
N ASP A 115 -10.69 3.41 10.85
CA ASP A 115 -9.93 3.72 12.08
C ASP A 115 -9.94 2.63 13.12
N ASN A 116 -11.02 1.88 13.21
CA ASN A 116 -11.18 0.83 14.21
C ASN A 116 -10.15 -0.29 14.02
N VAL A 117 -9.69 -0.46 12.79
CA VAL A 117 -8.68 -1.44 12.39
C VAL A 117 -7.28 -0.83 12.44
N ILE A 118 -7.06 0.34 11.85
CA ILE A 118 -5.73 0.93 11.68
C ILE A 118 -5.13 1.45 12.99
N ASN A 119 -5.94 1.95 13.92
CA ASN A 119 -5.46 2.39 15.23
C ASN A 119 -4.89 1.25 16.08
N ARG A 120 -5.14 -0.01 15.70
CA ARG A 120 -4.59 -1.21 16.35
C ARG A 120 -3.26 -1.67 15.74
N GLN A 121 -2.59 -0.80 14.97
CA GLN A 121 -1.29 -1.06 14.32
C GLN A 121 -1.31 -2.15 13.23
N TYR A 122 -2.49 -2.49 12.72
CA TYR A 122 -2.63 -3.32 11.53
C TYR A 122 -2.58 -2.41 10.30
N TYR A 123 -1.39 -2.23 9.74
CA TYR A 123 -1.19 -1.49 8.50
C TYR A 123 -1.18 -2.48 7.34
N PHE A 124 -1.97 -2.24 6.31
CA PHE A 124 -1.95 -3.04 5.09
C PHE A 124 -1.99 -2.10 3.88
N PRO A 125 -1.18 -2.37 2.85
CA PRO A 125 -0.05 -3.30 2.79
C PRO A 125 1.16 -2.87 3.65
N ILE A 126 1.91 -3.86 4.15
CA ILE A 126 3.19 -3.64 4.83
C ILE A 126 4.30 -3.74 3.79
N THR A 127 5.09 -2.67 3.62
CA THR A 127 6.25 -2.70 2.73
C THR A 127 7.36 -3.58 3.29
N LYS A 128 7.91 -4.46 2.45
CA LYS A 128 9.14 -5.24 2.73
C LYS A 128 10.35 -4.71 1.95
N LYS A 129 10.17 -3.64 1.17
CA LYS A 129 11.20 -3.02 0.32
C LYS A 129 12.47 -2.63 1.09
N TYR A 130 12.30 -2.25 2.35
CA TYR A 130 13.39 -1.83 3.25
C TYR A 130 13.70 -2.87 4.34
N GLU A 131 13.17 -4.10 4.22
CA GLU A 131 13.46 -5.17 5.17
C GLU A 131 14.96 -5.50 5.11
N ASP A 132 15.64 -5.34 6.26
CA ASP A 132 17.06 -5.62 6.41
C ASP A 132 17.24 -6.98 7.11
N PRO A 133 17.70 -8.02 6.39
CA PRO A 133 17.89 -9.35 6.93
C PRO A 133 19.05 -9.43 7.93
N THR A 134 19.88 -8.38 8.02
CA THR A 134 21.02 -8.32 8.95
C THR A 134 20.66 -7.71 10.30
N ARG A 135 19.39 -7.32 10.50
CA ARG A 135 18.90 -6.79 11.78
C ARG A 135 19.01 -7.86 12.88
N PRO A 136 19.65 -7.56 14.02
CA PRO A 136 19.88 -8.55 15.06
C PRO A 136 18.61 -8.89 15.85
N GLN A 137 17.67 -7.95 15.98
CA GLN A 137 16.36 -8.17 16.59
C GLN A 137 15.27 -7.37 15.87
N LEU A 138 14.00 -7.78 16.03
CA LEU A 138 12.83 -7.13 15.42
C LEU A 138 12.66 -5.66 15.83
N SER A 139 13.10 -5.28 17.03
CA SER A 139 12.99 -3.91 17.57
C SER A 139 14.14 -3.00 17.14
N THR A 140 15.16 -3.49 16.44
CA THR A 140 16.31 -2.67 16.04
C THR A 140 15.89 -1.60 15.03
N ALA A 141 16.01 -0.31 15.38
CA ALA A 141 15.60 0.80 14.52
C ALA A 141 16.64 1.20 13.44
N TYR A 142 17.87 0.71 13.55
CA TYR A 142 18.93 0.95 12.57
C TYR A 142 18.96 -0.15 11.51
N SER A 143 19.28 0.23 10.27
CA SER A 143 19.45 -0.65 9.11
C SER A 143 20.84 -0.44 8.52
N LYS A 144 21.45 -1.52 8.01
CA LYS A 144 22.71 -1.45 7.26
C LYS A 144 22.50 -1.29 5.76
N ARG A 145 21.25 -1.30 5.29
CA ARG A 145 20.92 -1.11 3.88
C ARG A 145 21.02 0.35 3.49
N ASP A 146 21.48 0.59 2.27
CA ASP A 146 21.48 1.91 1.67
C ASP A 146 20.05 2.42 1.43
N ALA A 147 19.89 3.75 1.50
CA ALA A 147 18.68 4.42 1.09
C ALA A 147 18.74 4.76 -0.40
N TYR A 148 17.64 4.54 -1.12
CA TYR A 148 17.53 4.99 -2.51
C TYR A 148 17.42 6.52 -2.54
N VAL A 149 18.39 7.17 -3.18
CA VAL A 149 18.29 8.59 -3.54
C VAL A 149 17.95 8.72 -5.02
N PHE A 150 18.66 7.97 -5.87
CA PHE A 150 18.39 7.82 -7.30
C PHE A 150 18.57 6.36 -7.69
N ARG A 151 17.78 5.89 -8.66
CA ARG A 151 17.94 4.56 -9.25
C ARG A 151 17.46 4.51 -10.69
N ILE A 152 17.96 3.55 -11.45
CA ILE A 152 17.78 3.47 -12.90
C ILE A 152 16.32 3.50 -13.35
N SER A 153 15.39 2.87 -12.61
CA SER A 153 13.97 2.86 -12.97
C SER A 153 13.35 4.25 -12.95
N GLU A 154 13.80 5.13 -12.04
CA GLU A 154 13.38 6.53 -12.06
C GLU A 154 13.85 7.22 -13.34
N MET A 155 15.04 6.90 -13.84
CA MET A 155 15.58 7.51 -15.06
C MET A 155 14.75 7.16 -16.29
N TYR A 156 14.26 5.92 -16.41
CA TYR A 156 13.32 5.55 -17.47
C TYR A 156 12.02 6.35 -17.41
N LEU A 157 11.49 6.57 -16.20
CA LEU A 157 10.25 7.33 -16.00
C LEU A 157 10.44 8.82 -16.33
N ILE A 158 11.56 9.41 -15.92
CA ILE A 158 11.90 10.81 -16.24
C ILE A 158 12.12 10.97 -17.75
N ALA A 159 12.87 10.06 -18.37
CA ALA A 159 13.14 10.10 -19.80
C ALA A 159 11.86 9.92 -20.63
N SER A 160 10.99 8.96 -20.26
CA SER A 160 9.68 8.76 -20.92
C SER A 160 8.82 10.02 -20.84
N GLU A 161 8.73 10.66 -19.66
CA GLU A 161 8.00 11.91 -19.50
C GLU A 161 8.58 13.05 -20.35
N ALA A 162 9.90 13.19 -20.38
CA ALA A 162 10.58 14.22 -21.15
C ALA A 162 10.37 14.04 -22.67
N GLU A 163 10.46 12.82 -23.18
CA GLU A 163 10.20 12.51 -24.60
C GLU A 163 8.74 12.78 -24.97
N MET A 164 7.79 12.40 -24.11
CA MET A 164 6.37 12.70 -24.29
C MET A 164 6.14 14.22 -24.40
N MET A 165 6.77 15.01 -23.54
CA MET A 165 6.65 16.48 -23.55
C MET A 165 7.31 17.13 -24.77
N GLN A 166 8.31 16.49 -25.38
CA GLN A 166 8.92 16.94 -26.63
C GLN A 166 8.15 16.53 -27.88
N GLY A 167 7.07 15.75 -27.73
CA GLY A 167 6.27 15.22 -28.85
C GLY A 167 6.81 13.92 -29.44
N ASN A 168 7.86 13.34 -28.85
CA ASN A 168 8.52 12.11 -29.28
C ASN A 168 7.80 10.88 -28.69
N MET A 169 6.51 10.72 -29.02
CA MET A 169 5.65 9.75 -28.34
C MET A 169 6.11 8.29 -28.50
N GLY A 170 6.68 7.93 -29.66
CA GLY A 170 7.21 6.59 -29.88
C GLY A 170 8.36 6.25 -28.92
N GLN A 171 9.33 7.14 -28.79
CA GLN A 171 10.46 6.97 -27.86
C GLN A 171 9.99 6.93 -26.40
N ALA A 172 9.00 7.76 -26.05
CA ALA A 172 8.43 7.80 -24.72
C ALA A 172 7.79 6.46 -24.32
N VAL A 173 7.04 5.85 -25.24
CA VAL A 173 6.42 4.52 -25.07
C VAL A 173 7.48 3.43 -24.98
N ASP A 174 8.49 3.45 -25.84
CA ASP A 174 9.58 2.46 -25.81
C ASP A 174 10.28 2.44 -24.44
N LEU A 175 10.62 3.62 -23.90
CA LEU A 175 11.22 3.75 -22.57
C LEU A 175 10.31 3.24 -21.45
N MET A 176 9.02 3.54 -21.53
CA MET A 176 8.02 3.07 -20.57
C MET A 176 7.88 1.55 -20.60
N ASN A 177 7.80 0.97 -21.80
CA ASN A 177 7.65 -0.45 -22.00
C ASN A 177 8.88 -1.24 -21.55
N ILE A 178 10.10 -0.69 -21.67
CA ILE A 178 11.31 -1.31 -21.08
C ILE A 178 11.11 -1.51 -19.56
N LEU A 179 10.68 -0.48 -18.84
CA LEU A 179 10.46 -0.59 -17.40
C LEU A 179 9.33 -1.57 -17.09
N ARG A 180 8.17 -1.43 -17.75
CA ARG A 180 6.97 -2.21 -17.45
C ARG A 180 7.13 -3.70 -17.73
N THR A 181 7.75 -4.06 -18.84
CA THR A 181 8.03 -5.47 -19.18
C THR A 181 9.06 -6.09 -18.23
N THR A 182 10.00 -5.33 -17.67
CA THR A 182 10.93 -5.82 -16.63
C THR A 182 10.26 -5.99 -15.25
N ARG A 183 8.95 -5.70 -15.14
CA ARG A 183 8.15 -5.87 -13.93
C ARG A 183 6.97 -6.81 -14.16
N SER A 184 6.90 -7.44 -15.32
CA SER A 184 5.82 -8.37 -15.59
C SER A 184 5.98 -9.64 -14.79
N VAL A 185 4.87 -10.29 -14.50
CA VAL A 185 4.88 -11.72 -14.21
C VAL A 185 5.41 -12.45 -15.45
N GLU A 186 6.22 -13.49 -15.25
CA GLU A 186 6.80 -14.28 -16.34
C GLU A 186 5.71 -14.77 -17.31
N GLY A 187 5.86 -14.46 -18.59
CA GLY A 187 4.90 -14.82 -19.65
C GLY A 187 3.78 -13.79 -19.88
N HIS A 188 3.73 -12.69 -19.11
CA HIS A 188 2.76 -11.61 -19.25
C HIS A 188 3.40 -10.30 -19.75
N GLU A 189 4.58 -10.36 -20.37
CA GLU A 189 5.32 -9.19 -20.85
C GLU A 189 4.51 -8.36 -21.85
N ASP A 190 3.81 -9.02 -22.78
CA ASP A 190 3.01 -8.34 -23.79
C ASP A 190 1.79 -7.64 -23.21
N GLU A 191 1.18 -8.18 -22.15
CA GLU A 191 0.05 -7.55 -21.44
C GLU A 191 0.47 -6.31 -20.64
N MET A 192 1.76 -6.22 -20.29
CA MET A 192 2.31 -5.06 -19.59
C MET A 192 2.64 -3.89 -20.52
N LYS A 193 2.70 -4.09 -21.83
CA LYS A 193 3.00 -3.03 -22.79
C LYS A 193 1.84 -2.05 -22.94
N ILE A 194 2.17 -0.84 -23.31
CA ILE A 194 1.22 0.20 -23.68
C ILE A 194 1.52 0.77 -25.05
N GLU A 195 0.51 1.41 -25.63
CA GLU A 195 0.61 2.15 -26.88
C GLU A 195 0.67 3.65 -26.63
N ALA A 196 1.00 4.41 -27.68
CA ALA A 196 1.07 5.87 -27.64
C ALA A 196 -0.22 6.55 -27.18
N SER A 197 -1.38 5.94 -27.43
CA SER A 197 -2.68 6.45 -26.98
C SER A 197 -2.90 6.37 -25.47
N ASP A 198 -2.20 5.46 -24.80
CA ASP A 198 -2.35 5.23 -23.36
C ASP A 198 -1.44 6.15 -22.54
N LEU A 199 -0.33 6.59 -23.15
CA LEU A 199 0.69 7.38 -22.48
C LEU A 199 0.21 8.82 -22.27
N THR A 200 -0.11 9.12 -21.01
CA THR A 200 -0.50 10.46 -20.55
C THR A 200 0.29 10.81 -19.29
N ILE A 201 0.27 12.08 -18.89
CA ILE A 201 0.88 12.48 -17.61
C ILE A 201 0.28 11.73 -16.43
N ASP A 202 -1.02 11.46 -16.45
CA ASP A 202 -1.68 10.71 -15.38
C ASP A 202 -1.27 9.24 -15.36
N PHE A 203 -1.06 8.63 -16.53
CA PHE A 203 -0.48 7.29 -16.64
C PHE A 203 0.94 7.25 -16.07
N ILE A 204 1.81 8.21 -16.44
CA ILE A 204 3.19 8.29 -15.92
C ILE A 204 3.17 8.45 -14.40
N LEU A 205 2.30 9.30 -13.86
CA LEU A 205 2.15 9.47 -12.41
C LEU A 205 1.70 8.17 -11.73
N ASP A 206 0.84 7.36 -12.35
CA ASP A 206 0.42 6.08 -11.79
C ASP A 206 1.50 5.00 -11.88
N GLU A 207 2.30 5.01 -12.95
CA GLU A 207 3.49 4.17 -13.04
C GLU A 207 4.55 4.56 -11.99
N ARG A 208 4.79 5.87 -11.81
CA ARG A 208 5.68 6.38 -10.76
C ARG A 208 5.19 6.02 -9.37
N ALA A 209 3.88 6.02 -9.13
CA ALA A 209 3.31 5.58 -7.85
C ALA A 209 3.60 4.10 -7.58
N ARG A 210 3.46 3.22 -8.59
CA ARG A 210 3.78 1.79 -8.47
C ARG A 210 5.27 1.53 -8.27
N GLU A 211 6.09 2.07 -9.15
CA GLU A 211 7.53 1.79 -9.16
C GLU A 211 8.23 2.40 -7.94
N LEU A 212 7.95 3.68 -7.65
CA LEU A 212 8.62 4.48 -6.61
C LEU A 212 7.83 4.52 -5.30
N ALA A 213 6.95 3.54 -5.10
CA ALA A 213 6.22 3.36 -3.85
C ALA A 213 7.18 3.45 -2.67
N THR A 214 6.80 4.28 -1.68
CA THR A 214 7.52 4.56 -0.44
C THR A 214 8.89 5.24 -0.57
N GLU A 215 9.30 5.71 -1.75
CA GLU A 215 10.61 6.33 -1.99
C GLU A 215 10.60 7.88 -1.95
N PHE A 216 9.67 8.50 -1.21
CA PHE A 216 9.62 9.96 -0.98
C PHE A 216 9.43 10.86 -2.23
N GLN A 217 9.16 10.31 -3.42
CA GLN A 217 9.02 11.10 -4.66
C GLN A 217 7.62 11.67 -4.91
N ARG A 218 6.56 11.00 -4.41
CA ARG A 218 5.16 11.27 -4.82
C ARG A 218 4.72 12.71 -4.63
N PHE A 219 5.11 13.37 -3.55
CA PHE A 219 4.75 14.77 -3.31
C PHE A 219 5.34 15.68 -4.40
N PHE A 220 6.62 15.54 -4.70
CA PHE A 220 7.32 16.35 -5.69
C PHE A 220 6.76 16.13 -7.10
N ASP A 221 6.46 14.88 -7.45
CA ASP A 221 5.84 14.53 -8.73
C ASP A 221 4.48 15.20 -8.95
N LEU A 222 3.65 15.19 -7.91
CA LEU A 222 2.33 15.80 -7.99
C LEU A 222 2.39 17.33 -7.99
N VAL A 223 3.34 17.93 -7.28
CA VAL A 223 3.51 19.39 -7.26
C VAL A 223 4.04 19.90 -8.59
N ARG A 224 5.12 19.30 -9.12
CA ARG A 224 5.75 19.78 -10.37
C ARG A 224 4.85 19.65 -11.59
N THR A 225 3.93 18.68 -11.59
CA THR A 225 2.96 18.47 -12.66
C THR A 225 1.64 19.24 -12.46
N GLY A 226 1.50 19.98 -11.34
CA GLY A 226 0.26 20.69 -11.00
C GLY A 226 -0.92 19.77 -10.63
N LYS A 227 -0.66 18.48 -10.40
CA LYS A 227 -1.67 17.43 -10.19
C LYS A 227 -2.01 17.17 -8.72
N LEU A 228 -1.33 17.82 -7.77
CA LEU A 228 -1.50 17.56 -6.34
C LEU A 228 -2.95 17.67 -5.88
N VAL A 229 -3.59 18.83 -6.07
CA VAL A 229 -4.95 19.05 -5.54
C VAL A 229 -5.97 18.17 -6.24
N GLU A 230 -5.92 18.12 -7.57
CA GLU A 230 -6.77 17.27 -8.42
C GLU A 230 -6.75 15.82 -7.93
N ARG A 231 -5.55 15.23 -7.81
CA ARG A 231 -5.41 13.82 -7.49
C ARG A 231 -5.66 13.49 -6.02
N VAL A 232 -5.36 14.41 -5.09
CA VAL A 232 -5.73 14.22 -3.68
C VAL A 232 -7.25 14.24 -3.53
N LYS A 233 -7.95 15.18 -4.17
CA LYS A 233 -9.41 15.22 -4.16
C LYS A 233 -10.03 13.97 -4.78
N ALA A 234 -9.46 13.48 -5.88
CA ALA A 234 -9.97 12.31 -6.58
C ALA A 234 -9.71 10.97 -5.86
N HIS A 235 -8.56 10.81 -5.19
CA HIS A 235 -8.08 9.49 -4.77
C HIS A 235 -7.77 9.35 -3.28
N ASN A 236 -7.85 10.43 -2.50
CA ASN A 236 -7.59 10.41 -1.07
C ASN A 236 -8.77 11.01 -0.29
N PRO A 237 -9.82 10.24 -0.01
CA PRO A 237 -11.03 10.76 0.64
C PRO A 237 -10.76 11.24 2.08
N ASP A 238 -9.71 10.77 2.74
CA ASP A 238 -9.29 11.27 4.06
C ASP A 238 -8.68 12.68 4.00
N ALA A 239 -7.98 13.03 2.91
CA ALA A 239 -7.30 14.32 2.74
C ALA A 239 -8.07 15.30 1.85
N ALA A 240 -8.96 14.82 0.98
CA ALA A 240 -9.76 15.60 0.04
C ALA A 240 -10.49 16.80 0.67
N PRO A 241 -11.07 16.70 1.89
CA PRO A 241 -11.76 17.84 2.50
C PRO A 241 -10.84 18.98 2.93
N ASN A 242 -9.54 18.69 3.11
CA ASN A 242 -8.59 19.62 3.72
C ASN A 242 -7.51 20.13 2.75
N ILE A 243 -7.35 19.52 1.57
CA ILE A 243 -6.35 19.95 0.59
C ILE A 243 -6.76 21.27 -0.07
N GLN A 244 -5.83 22.22 -0.14
CA GLN A 244 -6.02 23.55 -0.73
C GLN A 244 -4.94 23.81 -1.79
N GLU A 245 -5.19 24.78 -2.68
CA GLU A 245 -4.28 25.12 -3.79
C GLU A 245 -2.86 25.47 -3.34
N PHE A 246 -2.72 26.14 -2.20
CA PHE A 246 -1.41 26.55 -1.68
C PHE A 246 -0.62 25.42 -1.01
N HIS A 247 -1.20 24.23 -0.81
CA HIS A 247 -0.51 23.09 -0.18
C HIS A 247 0.58 22.44 -1.05
N GLY A 248 0.83 22.97 -2.25
CA GLY A 248 2.04 22.65 -3.02
C GLY A 248 3.33 23.18 -2.38
N LEU A 249 3.22 24.20 -1.51
CA LEU A 249 4.31 24.72 -0.70
C LEU A 249 4.08 24.36 0.78
N ARG A 250 5.16 24.32 1.58
CA ARG A 250 5.07 24.12 3.03
C ARG A 250 5.09 25.48 3.73
N PHE A 251 4.40 25.58 4.86
CA PHE A 251 4.57 26.76 5.73
C PHE A 251 6.03 26.90 6.15
N ILE A 252 6.50 28.14 6.25
CA ILE A 252 7.74 28.45 6.96
C ILE A 252 7.45 28.32 8.45
N PRO A 253 8.24 27.57 9.24
CA PRO A 253 7.99 27.39 10.67
C PRO A 253 7.87 28.72 11.39
N GLN A 254 6.85 28.88 12.24
CA GLN A 254 6.55 30.14 12.93
C GLN A 254 7.75 30.69 13.70
N SER A 255 8.55 29.82 14.32
CA SER A 255 9.77 30.22 15.03
C SER A 255 10.81 30.93 14.14
N GLN A 256 10.84 30.61 12.84
CA GLN A 256 11.73 31.28 11.88
C GLN A 256 11.14 32.63 11.47
N ILE A 257 9.82 32.73 11.35
CA ILE A 257 9.10 33.98 11.08
C ILE A 257 9.31 34.98 12.22
N ASP A 258 9.10 34.53 13.47
CA ASP A 258 9.23 35.35 14.67
C ASP A 258 10.67 35.84 14.93
N ALA A 259 11.67 35.17 14.36
CA ALA A 259 13.08 35.55 14.48
C ALA A 259 13.49 36.70 13.54
N MET A 260 12.63 37.10 12.60
CA MET A 260 12.90 38.13 11.60
C MET A 260 12.12 39.42 11.91
N VAL A 261 12.72 40.58 11.60
CA VAL A 261 12.09 41.90 11.84
C VAL A 261 10.80 42.11 11.02
N ASP A 262 10.74 41.53 9.80
CA ASP A 262 9.57 41.54 8.92
C ASP A 262 9.25 40.12 8.44
N GLY A 263 9.24 39.15 9.35
CA GLY A 263 9.15 37.73 8.97
C GLY A 263 7.86 37.37 8.22
N SER A 264 6.74 38.02 8.56
CA SER A 264 5.43 37.72 7.98
C SER A 264 5.37 37.95 6.47
N SER A 265 6.18 38.87 5.93
CA SER A 265 6.25 39.11 4.47
C SER A 265 6.91 37.98 3.69
N PHE A 266 7.63 37.09 4.38
CA PHE A 266 8.29 35.91 3.78
C PHE A 266 7.41 34.66 3.81
N GLN A 267 6.27 34.65 4.50
CA GLN A 267 5.43 33.46 4.59
C GLN A 267 4.86 33.08 3.22
N ASN A 268 4.74 31.76 2.97
CA ASN A 268 4.09 31.27 1.77
C ASN A 268 2.60 31.62 1.78
N PRO A 269 2.02 32.07 0.66
CA PRO A 269 0.60 32.44 0.60
C PRO A 269 -0.32 31.33 1.13
N GLY A 270 -1.31 31.69 1.95
CA GLY A 270 -2.30 30.76 2.51
C GLY A 270 -1.95 30.17 3.88
N TYR A 271 -0.75 30.43 4.41
CA TYR A 271 -0.30 30.03 5.74
C TYR A 271 -0.22 31.18 6.73
#